data_AF-A0A1G8C835-F1
#
_entry.id   AF-A0A1G8C835-F1
#
_cell.length_a   1.000
_cell.length_b   1.000
_cell.length_c   1.000
_cell.angle_alpha   90.00
_cell.angle_beta   90.00
_cell.angle_gamma   90.00
#
_symmetry.space_group_name_H-M   'P 1'
#
loop_
_entity.id
_entity.type
_entity.pdbx_description
1 polymer ?
#
loop_
_entity_poly.entity_id
_entity_poly.type
_entity_poly.pdbx_seq_one_letter_code
_entity_poly.pdbx_strand_id
1 'polypeptide(L)'
;MRSDSVYALDNTLLKYGLAVILGILLFFSTIGQTMGEEHTDMDLKVIDEKASLMYDLVKDGKYEEAKQLHEWMTVHFPSVSFDDYAMNTNQMSELFRAFDRAGESVTKADLSEQQRIQYIFAFRLAVDAVISKENPLWEKSAERLLVNLDEIEKRVKNDDPEAARQSFQDWLLQFEIIRPAIYAGVEEKRYLPFISYVRYLDHHSDWMESTDAEEVIKLKSSLHDLLSEQDEQSSADPSLWLVMMSIGSAIFVSLTYVGWRKYKGEKQRQHLRD
;
A
#
# COMPACT_ATOMS: atom_id res chain seq x y z
N MET A 1 -37.08 7.70 82.84
CA MET A 1 -37.76 7.85 81.54
C MET A 1 -36.97 8.85 80.68
N ARG A 2 -35.81 8.43 80.16
CA ARG A 2 -34.98 9.19 79.20
C ARG A 2 -33.82 8.29 78.74
N SER A 3 -34.05 7.41 77.76
CA SER A 3 -32.96 6.58 77.20
C SER A 3 -33.22 6.09 75.76
N ASP A 4 -34.19 6.65 75.03
CA ASP A 4 -34.54 6.10 73.70
C ASP A 4 -34.19 7.03 72.52
N SER A 5 -33.69 8.24 72.77
CA SER A 5 -33.47 9.25 71.72
C SER A 5 -32.06 9.31 71.14
N VAL A 6 -31.10 8.53 71.65
CA VAL A 6 -29.70 8.58 71.18
C VAL A 6 -29.40 7.47 70.15
N TYR A 7 -30.09 6.32 70.22
CA TYR A 7 -29.88 5.20 69.29
C TYR A 7 -30.54 5.39 67.91
N ALA A 8 -31.49 6.32 67.77
CA ALA A 8 -32.20 6.54 66.51
C ALA A 8 -31.43 7.40 65.50
N LEU A 9 -30.54 8.29 65.97
CA LEU A 9 -29.76 9.21 65.11
C LEU A 9 -28.52 8.54 64.49
N ASP A 10 -27.96 7.53 65.14
CA ASP A 10 -26.79 6.80 64.63
C ASP A 10 -27.17 5.91 63.43
N ASN A 11 -28.35 5.29 63.51
CA ASN A 11 -28.84 4.37 62.48
C ASN A 11 -29.31 5.09 61.21
N THR A 12 -29.67 6.38 61.28
CA THR A 12 -30.04 7.16 60.09
C THR A 12 -28.81 7.60 59.31
N LEU A 13 -27.78 8.12 59.98
CA LEU A 13 -26.50 8.50 59.36
C LEU A 13 -25.81 7.30 58.71
N LEU A 14 -25.85 6.13 59.35
CA LEU A 14 -25.27 4.90 58.82
C LEU A 14 -26.04 4.39 57.58
N LYS A 15 -27.38 4.52 57.55
CA LYS A 15 -28.21 4.18 56.39
C LYS A 15 -27.99 5.11 55.20
N TYR A 16 -27.85 6.41 55.42
CA TYR A 16 -27.56 7.35 54.34
C TYR A 16 -26.13 7.19 53.80
N GLY A 17 -25.16 6.91 54.67
CA GLY A 17 -23.80 6.58 54.26
C GLY A 17 -23.74 5.31 53.39
N LEU A 18 -24.47 4.26 53.79
CA LEU A 18 -24.53 3.01 53.05
C LEU A 18 -25.26 3.18 51.70
N ALA A 19 -26.32 3.99 51.66
CA ALA A 19 -27.03 4.31 50.41
C ALA A 19 -26.17 5.12 49.42
N VAL A 20 -25.34 6.04 49.92
CA VAL A 20 -24.39 6.81 49.09
C VAL A 20 -23.29 5.90 48.52
N ILE A 21 -22.75 4.99 49.33
CA ILE A 21 -21.74 4.02 48.88
C ILE A 21 -22.34 3.07 47.82
N LEU A 22 -23.58 2.62 48.01
CA LEU A 22 -24.28 1.77 47.04
C LEU A 22 -24.58 2.52 45.74
N GLY A 23 -24.94 3.81 45.83
CA GLY A 23 -25.12 4.68 44.67
C GLY A 23 -23.82 4.89 43.89
N ILE A 24 -22.68 5.07 44.58
CA ILE A 24 -21.36 5.20 43.96
C ILE A 24 -20.94 3.88 43.28
N LEU A 25 -21.15 2.74 43.95
CA LEU A 25 -20.87 1.41 43.37
C LEU A 25 -21.71 1.12 42.12
N LEU A 26 -22.98 1.52 42.11
CA LEU A 26 -23.84 1.38 40.93
C LEU A 26 -23.43 2.33 39.80
N PHE A 27 -22.94 3.54 40.11
CA PHE A 27 -22.42 4.48 39.13
C PHE A 27 -21.12 3.98 38.49
N PHE A 28 -20.23 3.32 39.26
CA PHE A 28 -19.04 2.68 38.71
C PHE A 28 -19.35 1.40 37.92
N SER A 29 -20.43 0.68 38.27
CA SER A 29 -20.88 -0.50 37.51
C SER A 29 -21.36 -0.15 36.10
N THR A 30 -21.87 1.06 35.86
CA THR A 30 -22.33 1.50 34.53
C THR A 30 -21.21 2.04 33.64
N ILE A 31 -20.03 2.36 34.21
CA ILE A 31 -18.87 2.86 33.45
C ILE A 31 -18.02 1.68 32.92
N GLY A 32 -18.21 0.46 33.43
CA GLY A 32 -17.38 -0.71 33.14
C GLY A 32 -17.90 -1.67 32.07
N GLN A 33 -19.03 -1.42 31.39
CA GLN A 33 -19.56 -2.31 30.36
C GLN A 33 -20.00 -1.57 29.10
N THR A 34 -19.03 -0.95 28.43
CA THR A 34 -19.01 -0.86 26.97
C THR A 34 -17.65 -1.34 26.49
N MET A 35 -17.32 -2.59 26.79
CA MET A 35 -16.39 -3.31 25.90
C MET A 35 -17.22 -3.62 24.67
N GLY A 36 -17.29 -2.65 23.75
CA GLY A 36 -17.46 -3.03 22.36
C GLY A 36 -16.34 -4.00 22.06
N GLU A 37 -16.65 -5.14 21.46
CA GLU A 37 -15.62 -5.89 20.74
C GLU A 37 -15.01 -4.91 19.76
N GLU A 38 -13.83 -4.38 20.12
CA GLU A 38 -12.95 -3.73 19.18
C GLU A 38 -12.55 -4.88 18.24
N HIS A 39 -13.36 -5.12 17.21
CA HIS A 39 -12.95 -5.90 16.06
C HIS A 39 -11.70 -5.19 15.56
N THR A 40 -10.55 -5.70 16.00
CA THR A 40 -9.27 -5.23 15.51
C THR A 40 -9.16 -5.84 14.14
N ASP A 41 -9.70 -5.12 13.15
CA ASP A 41 -9.62 -5.52 11.75
C ASP A 41 -8.15 -5.75 11.39
N MET A 42 -7.91 -6.75 10.53
CA MET A 42 -6.55 -7.01 10.10
C MET A 42 -6.02 -5.85 9.27
N ASP A 43 -4.87 -5.30 9.64
CA ASP A 43 -4.17 -4.35 8.79
C ASP A 43 -3.58 -5.06 7.56
N LEU A 44 -3.92 -4.56 6.37
CA LEU A 44 -3.39 -5.04 5.09
C LEU A 44 -1.86 -4.99 5.04
N LYS A 45 -1.20 -4.10 5.80
CA LYS A 45 0.26 -4.09 5.93
C LYS A 45 0.82 -5.38 6.51
N VAL A 46 0.10 -6.01 7.45
CA VAL A 46 0.51 -7.32 8.00
C VAL A 46 0.44 -8.38 6.91
N ILE A 47 -0.55 -8.31 6.02
CA ILE A 47 -0.66 -9.21 4.87
C ILE A 47 0.51 -8.99 3.91
N ASP A 48 0.90 -7.74 3.62
CA ASP A 48 2.07 -7.42 2.78
C ASP A 48 3.36 -7.99 3.36
N GLU A 49 3.60 -7.80 4.67
CA GLU A 49 4.77 -8.36 5.35
C GLU A 49 4.83 -9.90 5.23
N LYS A 50 3.68 -10.56 5.39
CA LYS A 50 3.57 -12.03 5.25
C LYS A 50 3.75 -12.47 3.80
N ALA A 51 3.23 -11.72 2.82
CA ALA A 51 3.43 -11.97 1.40
C ALA A 51 4.91 -11.81 1.01
N SER A 52 5.60 -10.81 1.54
CA SER A 52 7.04 -10.61 1.34
C SER A 52 7.84 -11.77 1.93
N LEU A 53 7.54 -12.21 3.16
CA LEU A 53 8.21 -13.35 3.77
C LEU A 53 7.95 -14.64 3.00
N MET A 54 6.71 -14.86 2.55
CA MET A 54 6.33 -16.02 1.74
C MET A 54 7.10 -16.05 0.41
N TYR A 55 7.30 -14.89 -0.23
CA TYR A 55 8.12 -14.75 -1.43
C TYR A 55 9.58 -15.18 -1.18
N ASP A 56 10.19 -14.70 -0.09
CA ASP A 56 11.57 -15.04 0.25
C ASP A 56 11.73 -16.54 0.57
N LEU A 57 10.77 -17.14 1.28
CA LEU A 57 10.78 -18.57 1.59
C LEU A 57 10.71 -19.43 0.33
N VAL A 58 9.83 -19.09 -0.62
CA VAL A 58 9.73 -19.84 -1.89
C VAL A 58 10.99 -19.70 -2.74
N LYS A 59 11.60 -18.51 -2.75
CA LYS A 59 12.89 -18.29 -3.42
C LYS A 59 14.02 -19.13 -2.81
N ASP A 60 13.94 -19.42 -1.52
CA ASP A 60 14.85 -20.30 -0.78
C ASP A 60 14.48 -21.80 -0.88
N GLY A 61 13.41 -22.16 -1.59
CA GLY A 61 12.91 -23.53 -1.69
C GLY A 61 12.19 -24.06 -0.43
N LYS A 62 11.86 -23.18 0.52
CA LYS A 62 11.17 -23.50 1.79
C LYS A 62 9.66 -23.48 1.62
N TYR A 63 9.15 -24.41 0.81
CA TYR A 63 7.73 -24.42 0.41
C TYR A 63 6.76 -24.72 1.54
N GLU A 64 7.14 -25.54 2.52
CA GLU A 64 6.24 -25.90 3.64
C GLU A 64 6.05 -24.71 4.59
N GLU A 65 7.11 -23.97 4.87
CA GLU A 65 7.04 -22.72 5.65
C GLU A 65 6.24 -21.64 4.91
N ALA A 66 6.42 -21.52 3.59
CA ALA A 66 5.63 -20.61 2.77
C ALA A 66 4.13 -20.98 2.80
N LYS A 67 3.82 -22.29 2.76
CA LYS A 67 2.45 -22.80 2.90
C LYS A 67 1.82 -22.44 4.23
N GLN A 68 2.57 -22.54 5.34
CA GLN A 68 2.06 -22.12 6.66
C GLN A 68 1.71 -20.62 6.70
N LEU A 69 2.48 -19.77 6.03
CA LEU A 69 2.14 -18.34 5.90
C LEU A 69 0.87 -18.13 5.08
N HIS A 70 0.71 -18.85 3.97
CA HIS A 70 -0.51 -18.80 3.17
C HIS A 70 -1.74 -19.28 3.96
N GLU A 71 -1.63 -20.37 4.72
CA GLU A 71 -2.71 -20.87 5.59
C GLU A 71 -3.08 -19.83 6.65
N TRP A 72 -2.09 -19.18 7.26
CA TRP A 72 -2.33 -18.08 8.18
C TRP A 72 -3.08 -16.92 7.49
N MET A 73 -2.63 -16.48 6.31
CA MET A 73 -3.30 -15.42 5.56
C MET A 73 -4.71 -15.82 5.12
N THR A 74 -4.97 -17.09 4.84
CA THR A 74 -6.31 -17.58 4.45
C THR A 74 -7.35 -17.31 5.55
N VAL A 75 -6.93 -17.41 6.82
CA VAL A 75 -7.81 -17.15 7.97
C VAL A 75 -8.02 -15.64 8.19
N HIS A 76 -6.99 -14.83 7.97
CA HIS A 76 -7.02 -13.44 8.42
C HIS A 76 -7.23 -12.41 7.30
N PHE A 77 -6.84 -12.72 6.06
CA PHE A 77 -7.01 -11.81 4.93
C PHE A 77 -8.48 -11.41 4.68
N PRO A 78 -9.48 -12.29 4.85
CA PRO A 78 -10.89 -11.90 4.75
C PRO A 78 -11.36 -10.92 5.86
N SER A 79 -10.60 -10.78 6.95
CA SER A 79 -10.91 -9.85 8.06
C SER A 79 -10.26 -8.48 7.89
N VAL A 80 -9.59 -8.22 6.76
CA VAL A 80 -9.09 -6.89 6.44
C VAL A 80 -10.26 -5.96 6.12
N SER A 81 -10.28 -4.79 6.74
CA SER A 81 -11.18 -3.70 6.33
C SER A 81 -10.61 -3.01 5.09
N PHE A 82 -11.27 -3.22 3.95
CA PHE A 82 -10.87 -2.61 2.68
C PHE A 82 -11.48 -1.22 2.45
N ASP A 83 -12.39 -0.79 3.34
CA ASP A 83 -13.02 0.53 3.29
C ASP A 83 -11.98 1.65 3.41
N ASP A 84 -10.94 1.43 4.22
CA ASP A 84 -9.82 2.36 4.41
C ASP A 84 -8.98 2.56 3.13
N TYR A 85 -9.08 1.62 2.17
CA TYR A 85 -8.32 1.64 0.93
C TYR A 85 -9.13 2.12 -0.28
N ALA A 86 -10.41 2.50 -0.07
CA ALA A 86 -11.34 2.97 -1.09
C ALA A 86 -11.46 2.01 -2.30
N MET A 87 -11.31 0.70 -2.07
CA MET A 87 -11.34 -0.31 -3.12
C MET A 87 -12.77 -0.60 -3.59
N ASN A 88 -12.95 -0.75 -4.90
CA ASN A 88 -14.20 -1.26 -5.45
C ASN A 88 -14.22 -2.81 -5.52
N THR A 89 -15.40 -3.37 -5.78
CA THR A 89 -15.61 -4.83 -5.86
C THR A 89 -14.70 -5.53 -6.90
N ASN A 90 -14.42 -4.88 -8.03
CA ASN A 90 -13.56 -5.47 -9.07
C ASN A 90 -12.11 -5.54 -8.60
N GLN A 91 -11.59 -4.45 -8.00
CA GLN A 91 -10.23 -4.40 -7.45
C GLN A 91 -10.03 -5.45 -6.36
N MET A 92 -11.02 -5.58 -5.47
CA MET A 92 -11.06 -6.60 -4.44
C MET A 92 -11.04 -8.01 -5.03
N SER A 93 -11.86 -8.26 -6.06
CA SER A 93 -11.93 -9.55 -6.76
C SER A 93 -10.58 -9.94 -7.36
N GLU A 94 -9.87 -9.02 -8.00
CA GLU A 94 -8.54 -9.30 -8.55
C GLU A 94 -7.49 -9.55 -7.47
N LEU A 95 -7.55 -8.82 -6.35
CA LEU A 95 -6.65 -9.04 -5.23
C LEU A 95 -6.84 -10.45 -4.62
N PHE A 96 -8.08 -10.88 -4.41
CA PHE A 96 -8.39 -12.24 -3.94
C PHE A 96 -7.97 -13.32 -4.96
N ARG A 97 -8.13 -13.09 -6.26
CA ARG A 97 -7.64 -14.04 -7.28
C ARG A 97 -6.12 -14.15 -7.26
N ALA A 98 -5.41 -13.04 -7.06
CA ALA A 98 -3.95 -13.06 -6.92
C ALA A 98 -3.54 -13.83 -5.66
N PHE A 99 -4.25 -13.63 -4.55
CA PHE A 99 -4.09 -14.40 -3.32
C PHE A 99 -4.27 -15.90 -3.55
N ASP A 100 -5.37 -16.32 -4.18
CA ASP A 100 -5.65 -17.73 -4.47
C ASP A 100 -4.53 -18.37 -5.33
N ARG A 101 -4.08 -17.67 -6.38
CA ARG A 101 -2.94 -18.11 -7.21
C ARG A 101 -1.65 -18.23 -6.41
N ALA A 102 -1.40 -17.33 -5.47
CA ALA A 102 -0.26 -17.47 -4.55
C ALA A 102 -0.40 -18.73 -3.69
N GLY A 103 -1.61 -19.11 -3.25
CA GLY A 103 -1.86 -20.39 -2.59
C GLY A 103 -1.59 -21.61 -3.47
N GLU A 104 -1.92 -21.54 -4.76
CA GLU A 104 -1.59 -22.60 -5.71
C GLU A 104 -0.08 -22.84 -5.82
N SER A 105 0.73 -21.78 -5.71
CA SER A 105 2.20 -21.85 -5.81
C SER A 105 2.86 -22.74 -4.75
N VAL A 106 2.21 -22.94 -3.60
CA VAL A 106 2.72 -23.74 -2.47
C VAL A 106 1.99 -25.06 -2.29
N THR A 107 0.96 -25.34 -3.10
CA THR A 107 0.12 -26.55 -2.97
C THR A 107 0.10 -27.42 -4.22
N LYS A 108 0.20 -26.85 -5.43
CA LYS A 108 0.22 -27.61 -6.69
C LYS A 108 1.59 -28.26 -6.91
N ALA A 109 1.61 -29.49 -7.44
CA ALA A 109 2.86 -30.24 -7.66
C ALA A 109 3.47 -29.99 -9.06
N ASP A 110 2.66 -29.56 -10.03
CA ASP A 110 3.00 -29.43 -11.45
C ASP A 110 3.56 -28.05 -11.84
N LEU A 111 3.60 -27.10 -10.90
CA LEU A 111 4.19 -25.78 -11.14
C LEU A 111 5.72 -25.83 -11.08
N SER A 112 6.37 -25.22 -12.08
CA SER A 112 7.81 -24.96 -12.06
C SER A 112 8.17 -23.96 -10.94
N GLU A 113 9.41 -24.01 -10.46
CA GLU A 113 9.91 -23.08 -9.42
C GLU A 113 9.69 -21.62 -9.81
N GLN A 114 9.97 -21.26 -11.07
CA GLN A 114 9.77 -19.91 -11.56
C GLN A 114 8.29 -19.48 -11.51
N GLN A 115 7.36 -20.34 -11.92
CA GLN A 115 5.92 -20.03 -11.84
C GLN A 115 5.47 -19.84 -10.40
N ARG A 116 6.01 -20.63 -9.46
CA ARG A 116 5.68 -20.47 -8.03
C ARG A 116 6.10 -19.10 -7.51
N ILE A 117 7.35 -18.71 -7.79
CA ILE A 117 7.89 -17.40 -7.43
C ILE A 117 7.03 -16.28 -8.04
N GLN A 118 6.67 -16.41 -9.32
CA GLN A 118 5.89 -15.39 -10.04
C GLN A 118 4.48 -15.20 -9.46
N TYR A 119 3.79 -16.28 -9.06
CA TYR A 119 2.45 -16.17 -8.50
C TYR A 119 2.44 -15.45 -7.16
N ILE A 120 3.40 -15.75 -6.29
CA ILE A 120 3.55 -15.06 -5.01
C ILE A 120 3.95 -13.60 -5.23
N PHE A 121 4.86 -13.36 -6.17
CA PHE A 121 5.30 -12.01 -6.50
C PHE A 121 4.14 -11.16 -7.02
N ALA A 122 3.29 -11.71 -7.89
CA ALA A 122 2.11 -11.03 -8.39
C ALA A 122 1.14 -10.63 -7.26
N PHE A 123 0.92 -11.52 -6.28
CA PHE A 123 0.13 -11.20 -5.10
C PHE A 123 0.76 -10.09 -4.27
N ARG A 124 2.06 -10.17 -3.98
CA ARG A 124 2.80 -9.13 -3.24
C ARG A 124 2.69 -7.77 -3.93
N LEU A 125 2.90 -7.73 -5.25
CA LEU A 125 2.75 -6.49 -6.02
C LEU A 125 1.31 -5.94 -5.91
N ALA A 126 0.30 -6.81 -5.89
CA ALA A 126 -1.09 -6.38 -5.77
C ALA A 126 -1.42 -5.80 -4.41
N VAL A 127 -0.96 -6.43 -3.32
CA VAL A 127 -1.14 -5.91 -1.96
C VAL A 127 -0.40 -4.57 -1.81
N ASP A 128 0.86 -4.50 -2.24
CA ASP A 128 1.64 -3.27 -2.18
C ASP A 128 1.01 -2.14 -3.01
N ALA A 129 0.44 -2.41 -4.19
CA ALA A 129 -0.24 -1.40 -4.99
C ALA A 129 -1.46 -0.77 -4.30
N VAL A 130 -2.08 -1.51 -3.38
CA VAL A 130 -3.19 -0.99 -2.56
C VAL A 130 -2.66 -0.08 -1.45
N ILE A 131 -1.56 -0.46 -0.80
CA ILE A 131 -0.97 0.24 0.35
C ILE A 131 -0.14 1.46 -0.08
N SER A 132 0.74 1.29 -1.06
CA SER A 132 1.77 2.23 -1.49
C SER A 132 1.28 3.07 -2.68
N LYS A 133 0.60 4.19 -2.41
CA LYS A 133 0.05 5.04 -3.49
C LYS A 133 1.11 5.80 -4.29
N GLU A 134 2.17 6.26 -3.63
CA GLU A 134 3.16 7.16 -4.26
C GLU A 134 4.26 6.44 -5.03
N ASN A 135 4.66 5.24 -4.61
CA ASN A 135 5.79 4.52 -5.21
C ASN A 135 5.57 2.99 -5.12
N PRO A 136 4.49 2.45 -5.71
CA PRO A 136 4.23 1.03 -5.66
C PRO A 136 5.30 0.22 -6.41
N LEU A 137 5.62 -0.96 -5.89
CA LEU A 137 6.65 -1.87 -6.40
C LEU A 137 6.40 -2.34 -7.83
N TRP A 138 5.14 -2.32 -8.30
CA TRP A 138 4.80 -2.76 -9.65
C TRP A 138 5.32 -1.80 -10.72
N GLU A 139 5.49 -0.50 -10.42
CA GLU A 139 6.01 0.49 -11.37
C GLU A 139 7.42 0.12 -11.84
N LYS A 140 8.31 -0.24 -10.90
CA LYS A 140 9.65 -0.75 -11.21
C LYS A 140 9.61 -2.01 -12.09
N SER A 141 8.57 -2.83 -11.95
CA SER A 141 8.39 -4.01 -12.79
C SER A 141 7.86 -3.65 -14.18
N ALA A 142 6.99 -2.64 -14.28
CA ALA A 142 6.48 -2.10 -15.53
C ALA A 142 7.54 -1.34 -16.34
N GLU A 143 8.50 -0.67 -15.69
CA GLU A 143 9.66 -0.08 -16.37
C GLU A 143 10.45 -1.11 -17.20
N ARG A 144 10.61 -2.34 -16.67
CA ARG A 144 11.24 -3.43 -17.43
C ARG A 144 10.39 -3.86 -18.63
N LEU A 145 9.07 -3.80 -18.52
CA LEU A 145 8.18 -4.07 -19.65
C LEU A 145 8.30 -3.02 -20.75
N LEU A 146 8.52 -1.76 -20.41
CA LEU A 146 8.79 -0.70 -21.39
C LEU A 146 10.06 -1.00 -22.19
N VAL A 147 11.12 -1.47 -21.52
CA VAL A 147 12.37 -1.87 -22.19
C VAL A 147 12.15 -3.06 -23.12
N ASN A 148 11.35 -4.04 -22.71
CA ASN A 148 11.04 -5.20 -23.56
C ASN A 148 10.23 -4.80 -24.82
N LEU A 149 9.39 -3.76 -24.73
CA LEU A 149 8.69 -3.21 -25.90
C LEU A 149 9.64 -2.60 -26.93
N ASP A 150 10.79 -2.05 -26.51
CA ASP A 150 11.82 -1.58 -27.45
C ASP A 150 12.41 -2.74 -28.27
N GLU A 151 12.53 -3.93 -27.69
CA GLU A 151 13.02 -5.10 -28.41
C GLU A 151 11.98 -5.60 -29.41
N ILE A 152 10.71 -5.63 -29.04
CA ILE A 152 9.60 -5.98 -29.94
C ILE A 152 9.55 -4.98 -31.11
N GLU A 153 9.63 -3.67 -30.82
CA GLU A 153 9.63 -2.62 -31.84
C GLU A 153 10.75 -2.82 -32.87
N LYS A 154 11.96 -3.14 -32.40
CA LYS A 154 13.11 -3.44 -33.29
C LYS A 154 12.85 -4.67 -34.16
N ARG A 155 12.25 -5.73 -33.62
CA ARG A 155 11.98 -6.96 -34.38
C ARG A 155 10.93 -6.74 -35.47
N VAL A 156 9.88 -5.98 -35.17
CA VAL A 156 8.88 -5.56 -36.15
C VAL A 156 9.51 -4.74 -37.27
N LYS A 157 10.34 -3.74 -36.92
CA LYS A 157 11.05 -2.90 -37.91
C LYS A 157 12.06 -3.66 -38.77
N ASN A 158 12.57 -4.79 -38.29
CA ASN A 158 13.51 -5.64 -39.01
C ASN A 158 12.83 -6.70 -39.89
N ASP A 159 11.49 -6.67 -40.02
CA ASP A 159 10.71 -7.61 -40.83
C ASP A 159 10.88 -9.08 -40.37
N ASP A 160 10.93 -9.30 -39.04
CA ASP A 160 10.99 -10.62 -38.41
C ASP A 160 9.73 -10.88 -37.56
N PRO A 161 8.58 -11.18 -38.20
CA PRO A 161 7.29 -11.30 -37.52
C PRO A 161 7.24 -12.46 -36.53
N GLU A 162 7.99 -13.54 -36.77
CA GLU A 162 8.01 -14.69 -35.86
C GLU A 162 8.76 -14.37 -34.56
N ALA A 163 9.92 -13.70 -34.66
CA ALA A 163 10.63 -13.27 -33.47
C ALA A 163 9.88 -12.15 -32.71
N ALA A 164 9.18 -11.27 -33.43
CA ALA A 164 8.30 -10.26 -32.84
C ALA A 164 7.15 -10.94 -32.06
N ARG A 165 6.51 -11.95 -32.64
CA ARG A 165 5.46 -12.75 -31.98
C ARG A 165 5.95 -13.41 -30.70
N GLN A 166 7.09 -14.09 -30.75
CA GLN A 166 7.67 -14.73 -29.57
C GLN A 166 7.97 -13.71 -28.47
N SER A 167 8.57 -12.57 -28.82
CA SER A 167 8.91 -11.52 -27.86
C SER A 167 7.66 -10.89 -27.25
N PHE A 168 6.59 -10.73 -28.03
CA PHE A 168 5.31 -10.24 -27.52
C PHE A 168 4.62 -11.24 -26.60
N GLN A 169 4.70 -12.54 -26.88
CA GLN A 169 4.19 -13.58 -25.97
C GLN A 169 4.97 -13.60 -24.65
N ASP A 170 6.30 -13.49 -24.70
CA ASP A 170 7.13 -13.37 -23.51
C ASP A 170 6.78 -12.11 -22.71
N TRP A 171 6.55 -10.99 -23.41
CA TRP A 171 6.07 -9.75 -22.79
C TRP A 171 4.71 -9.93 -22.10
N LEU A 172 3.75 -10.60 -22.74
CA LEU A 172 2.44 -10.90 -22.16
C LEU A 172 2.58 -11.73 -20.87
N LEU A 173 3.46 -12.73 -20.86
CA LEU A 173 3.72 -13.54 -19.65
C LEU A 173 4.27 -12.69 -18.50
N GLN A 174 5.18 -11.75 -18.79
CA GLN A 174 5.68 -10.82 -17.76
C GLN A 174 4.60 -9.82 -17.34
N PHE A 175 3.76 -9.39 -18.27
CA PHE A 175 2.66 -8.48 -18.01
C PHE A 175 1.60 -9.10 -17.08
N GLU A 176 1.30 -10.39 -17.20
CA GLU A 176 0.39 -11.11 -16.28
C GLU A 176 0.85 -11.06 -14.81
N ILE A 177 2.14 -10.87 -14.55
CA ILE A 177 2.67 -10.77 -13.18
C ILE A 177 2.30 -9.43 -12.55
N ILE A 178 2.36 -8.33 -13.31
CA ILE A 178 2.06 -6.99 -12.81
C ILE A 178 0.57 -6.64 -12.91
N ARG A 179 -0.18 -7.34 -13.76
CA ARG A 179 -1.58 -7.05 -14.03
C ARG A 179 -2.44 -6.97 -12.76
N PRO A 180 -2.36 -7.90 -11.79
CA PRO A 180 -3.17 -7.80 -10.58
C PRO A 180 -2.90 -6.52 -9.78
N ALA A 181 -1.66 -6.04 -9.80
CA ALA A 181 -1.27 -4.79 -9.13
C ALA A 181 -1.83 -3.55 -9.82
N ILE A 182 -1.83 -3.52 -11.15
CA ILE A 182 -2.50 -2.46 -11.91
C ILE A 182 -3.99 -2.43 -11.59
N TYR A 183 -4.65 -3.59 -11.62
CA TYR A 183 -6.09 -3.65 -11.31
C TYR A 183 -6.39 -3.21 -9.88
N ALA A 184 -5.59 -3.63 -8.90
CA ALA A 184 -5.84 -3.32 -7.50
C ALA A 184 -5.47 -1.87 -7.12
N GLY A 185 -4.40 -1.32 -7.70
CA GLY A 185 -3.84 -0.03 -7.32
C GLY A 185 -4.24 1.16 -8.18
N VAL A 186 -4.66 0.92 -9.44
CA VAL A 186 -4.96 1.98 -10.41
C VAL A 186 -6.48 2.08 -10.63
N GLU A 187 -6.98 3.29 -10.84
CA GLU A 187 -8.39 3.51 -11.16
C GLU A 187 -8.78 2.88 -12.52
N GLU A 188 -9.97 2.28 -12.58
CA GLU A 188 -10.46 1.58 -13.78
C GLU A 188 -10.43 2.45 -15.04
N LYS A 189 -10.80 3.73 -14.92
CA LYS A 189 -10.79 4.67 -16.05
C LYS A 189 -9.38 4.85 -16.67
N ARG A 190 -8.32 4.65 -15.89
CA ARG A 190 -6.92 4.82 -16.31
C ARG A 190 -6.36 3.54 -16.90
N TYR A 191 -6.55 2.38 -16.24
CA TYR A 191 -5.96 1.13 -16.75
C TYR A 191 -6.78 0.49 -17.86
N LEU A 192 -8.11 0.66 -17.89
CA LEU A 192 -8.98 -0.08 -18.80
C LEU A 192 -8.66 0.15 -20.30
N PRO A 193 -8.34 1.38 -20.77
CA PRO A 193 -7.91 1.59 -22.15
C PRO A 193 -6.64 0.80 -22.49
N PHE A 194 -5.62 0.85 -21.63
CA PHE A 194 -4.37 0.12 -21.81
C PHE A 194 -4.59 -1.40 -21.89
N ILE A 195 -5.33 -1.99 -20.95
CA ILE A 195 -5.63 -3.43 -20.95
C ILE A 195 -6.43 -3.85 -22.18
N SER A 196 -7.38 -3.02 -22.59
CA SER A 196 -8.19 -3.29 -23.78
C SER A 196 -7.31 -3.30 -25.03
N TYR A 197 -6.33 -2.41 -25.09
CA TYR A 197 -5.38 -2.35 -26.18
C TYR A 197 -4.42 -3.54 -26.19
N VAL A 198 -3.90 -3.96 -25.03
CA VAL A 198 -3.12 -5.20 -24.89
C VAL A 198 -3.91 -6.39 -25.43
N ARG A 199 -5.19 -6.52 -25.03
CA ARG A 199 -6.07 -7.60 -25.51
C ARG A 199 -6.31 -7.51 -27.02
N TYR A 200 -6.48 -6.31 -27.55
CA TYR A 200 -6.64 -6.11 -29.00
C TYR A 200 -5.42 -6.64 -29.77
N LEU A 201 -4.21 -6.30 -29.33
CA LEU A 201 -2.95 -6.75 -29.97
C LEU A 201 -2.67 -8.25 -29.80
N ASP A 202 -3.16 -8.86 -28.72
CA ASP A 202 -3.10 -10.32 -28.51
C ASP A 202 -4.03 -11.07 -29.50
N HIS A 203 -5.20 -10.52 -29.80
CA HIS A 203 -6.16 -11.16 -30.71
C HIS A 203 -5.91 -10.86 -32.20
N HIS A 204 -5.19 -9.79 -32.53
CA HIS A 204 -4.90 -9.39 -33.91
C HIS A 204 -3.39 -9.36 -34.11
N SER A 205 -2.85 -10.27 -34.92
CA SER A 205 -1.40 -10.34 -35.17
C SER A 205 -0.91 -9.52 -36.35
N ASP A 206 -1.83 -8.91 -37.12
CA ASP A 206 -1.52 -8.20 -38.38
C ASP A 206 -0.53 -7.04 -38.18
N TRP A 207 -0.48 -6.46 -36.98
CA TRP A 207 0.47 -5.40 -36.64
C TRP A 207 1.94 -5.85 -36.69
N MET A 208 2.21 -7.15 -36.59
CA MET A 208 3.55 -7.72 -36.69
C MET A 208 4.01 -7.83 -38.15
N GLU A 209 3.09 -7.75 -39.12
CA GLU A 209 3.39 -7.79 -40.56
C GLU A 209 3.72 -6.39 -41.11
N SER A 210 3.44 -5.34 -40.35
CA SER A 210 3.82 -3.96 -40.68
C SER A 210 5.25 -3.68 -40.24
N THR A 211 6.02 -2.94 -41.04
CA THR A 211 7.38 -2.50 -40.67
C THR A 211 7.42 -1.19 -39.88
N ASP A 212 6.29 -0.48 -39.74
CA ASP A 212 6.26 0.81 -39.04
C ASP A 212 6.27 0.70 -37.51
N ALA A 213 5.93 -0.47 -36.98
CA ALA A 213 5.76 -0.75 -35.55
C ALA A 213 4.81 0.22 -34.83
N GLU A 214 3.83 0.78 -35.54
CA GLU A 214 2.92 1.81 -35.00
C GLU A 214 2.20 1.32 -33.74
N GLU A 215 1.73 0.07 -33.75
CA GLU A 215 0.98 -0.49 -32.64
C GLU A 215 1.85 -0.76 -31.40
N VAL A 216 3.12 -1.13 -31.59
CA VAL A 216 4.07 -1.29 -30.46
C VAL A 216 4.38 0.06 -29.83
N ILE A 217 4.55 1.10 -30.66
CA ILE A 217 4.81 2.47 -30.20
C ILE A 217 3.62 2.99 -29.39
N LYS A 218 2.39 2.78 -29.87
CA LYS A 218 1.16 3.11 -29.12
C LYS A 218 1.08 2.35 -27.80
N LEU A 219 1.40 1.05 -27.80
CA LEU A 219 1.36 0.22 -26.59
C LEU A 219 2.35 0.73 -25.55
N LYS A 220 3.57 1.05 -25.99
CA LYS A 220 4.62 1.62 -25.16
C LYS A 220 4.21 2.98 -24.59
N SER A 221 3.65 3.86 -25.41
CA SER A 221 3.13 5.16 -24.95
C SER A 221 2.05 4.96 -23.90
N SER A 222 1.08 4.08 -24.15
CA SER A 222 -0.02 3.83 -23.20
C SER A 222 0.45 3.25 -21.87
N LEU A 223 1.47 2.38 -21.87
CA LEU A 223 2.08 1.89 -20.63
C LEU A 223 2.85 3.02 -19.91
N HIS A 224 3.54 3.87 -20.65
CA HIS A 224 4.25 5.01 -20.09
C HIS A 224 3.28 6.02 -19.44
N ASP A 225 2.17 6.34 -20.10
CA ASP A 225 1.14 7.24 -19.56
C ASP A 225 0.52 6.69 -18.27
N LEU A 226 0.34 5.36 -18.18
CA LEU A 226 -0.12 4.70 -16.96
C LEU A 226 0.83 4.92 -15.77
N LEU A 227 2.14 4.98 -16.02
CA LEU A 227 3.17 5.24 -15.01
C LEU A 227 3.22 6.73 -14.63
N SER A 228 3.29 7.62 -15.63
CA SER A 228 3.52 9.05 -15.43
C SER A 228 2.37 9.78 -14.74
N GLU A 229 1.11 9.39 -15.00
CA GLU A 229 -0.06 10.05 -14.40
C GLU A 229 -0.21 9.79 -12.88
N GLN A 230 0.51 8.80 -12.32
CA GLN A 230 0.50 8.55 -10.88
C GLN A 230 1.41 9.54 -10.12
N ASP A 231 2.49 9.99 -10.75
CA ASP A 231 3.41 10.99 -10.20
C ASP A 231 2.73 12.36 -9.99
N GLU A 232 1.78 12.72 -10.85
CA GLU A 232 1.08 14.02 -10.77
C GLU A 232 0.12 14.12 -9.56
N GLN A 233 -0.35 12.99 -9.02
CA GLN A 233 -1.19 12.98 -7.82
C GLN A 233 -0.38 13.08 -6.51
N SER A 234 0.89 12.67 -6.51
CA SER A 234 1.80 12.71 -5.33
C SER A 234 2.64 13.99 -5.28
N SER A 235 2.74 14.74 -6.37
CA SER A 235 3.41 16.03 -6.34
C SER A 235 2.52 17.08 -5.65
N ALA A 236 2.67 17.23 -4.34
CA ALA A 236 2.57 18.57 -3.76
C ALA A 236 3.45 19.46 -4.64
N ASP A 237 2.83 20.46 -5.30
CA ASP A 237 3.46 21.29 -6.32
C ASP A 237 4.94 21.52 -6.01
N PRO A 238 5.87 21.32 -6.96
CA PRO A 238 7.29 21.67 -6.78
C PRO A 238 7.49 23.11 -6.25
N SER A 239 6.47 23.96 -6.41
CA SER A 239 6.38 25.30 -5.84
C SER A 239 6.27 25.33 -4.29
N LEU A 240 5.61 24.38 -3.63
CA LEU A 240 5.37 24.41 -2.18
C LEU A 240 6.64 24.13 -1.36
N TRP A 241 7.48 23.19 -1.78
CA TRP A 241 8.79 22.97 -1.16
C TRP A 241 9.70 24.19 -1.31
N LEU A 242 9.72 24.81 -2.50
CA LEU A 242 10.44 26.06 -2.73
C LEU A 242 9.89 27.21 -1.88
N VAL A 243 8.57 27.29 -1.69
CA VAL A 243 7.93 28.30 -0.83
C VAL A 243 8.28 28.05 0.65
N MET A 244 8.18 26.81 1.15
CA MET A 244 8.59 26.47 2.53
C MET A 244 10.07 26.76 2.78
N MET A 245 10.95 26.43 1.82
CA MET A 245 12.37 26.78 1.89
C MET A 245 12.59 28.30 1.86
N SER A 246 11.83 29.05 1.05
CA SER A 246 11.95 30.51 0.99
C SER A 246 11.55 31.19 2.31
N ILE A 247 10.41 30.80 2.89
CA ILE A 247 9.91 31.36 4.15
C ILE A 247 10.81 30.92 5.32
N GLY A 248 11.20 29.64 5.35
CA GLY A 248 12.12 29.10 6.35
C GLY A 248 13.48 29.80 6.32
N SER A 249 14.03 30.08 5.13
CA SER A 249 15.31 30.79 4.98
C SER A 249 15.27 32.22 5.50
N ALA A 250 14.19 32.98 5.25
CA ALA A 250 14.03 34.34 5.75
C ALA A 250 14.00 34.39 7.28
N ILE A 251 13.29 33.44 7.90
CA ILE A 251 13.24 33.30 9.36
C ILE A 251 14.62 32.92 9.89
N PHE A 252 15.28 31.93 9.30
CA PHE A 252 16.61 31.47 9.71
C PHE A 252 17.65 32.60 9.66
N VAL A 253 17.65 33.40 8.60
CA VAL A 253 18.53 34.58 8.47
C VAL A 253 18.22 35.62 9.54
N SER A 254 16.94 35.89 9.82
CA SER A 254 16.55 36.86 10.84
C SER A 254 17.02 36.45 12.25
N LEU A 255 16.85 35.17 12.60
CA LEU A 255 17.26 34.63 13.90
C LEU A 255 18.78 34.58 14.02
N THR A 256 19.47 34.19 12.94
CA THR A 256 20.93 34.19 12.89
C THR A 256 21.49 35.60 13.09
N TYR A 257 20.91 36.61 12.43
CA TYR A 257 21.33 38.00 12.56
C TYR A 257 21.11 38.56 13.96
N VAL A 258 19.93 38.35 14.55
CA VAL A 258 19.62 38.83 15.91
C VAL A 258 20.46 38.08 16.95
N GLY A 259 20.65 36.78 16.78
CA GLY A 259 21.52 35.96 17.64
C GLY A 259 22.97 36.45 17.62
N TRP A 260 23.50 36.72 16.42
CA TRP A 260 24.86 37.24 16.28
C TRP A 260 25.02 38.65 16.86
N ARG A 261 24.02 39.52 16.68
CA ARG A 261 24.01 40.87 17.27
C ARG A 261 23.97 40.81 18.81
N LYS A 262 23.18 39.91 19.39
CA LYS A 262 23.12 39.71 20.86
C LYS A 262 24.45 39.22 21.41
N TYR A 263 25.07 38.23 20.76
CA TYR A 263 26.39 37.71 21.12
C TYR A 263 27.47 38.81 21.14
N LYS A 264 27.50 39.67 20.11
CA LYS A 264 28.45 40.79 20.04
C LYS A 264 28.18 41.85 21.12
N GLY A 265 26.91 42.10 21.44
CA GLY A 265 26.51 43.04 22.49
C GLY A 265 26.88 42.59 23.91
N GLU A 266 26.74 41.29 24.21
CA GLU A 266 27.18 40.71 25.49
C GLU A 266 28.70 40.76 25.64
N LYS A 267 29.44 40.50 24.56
CA LYS A 267 30.91 40.59 24.55
C LYS A 267 31.42 42.02 24.79
N GLN A 268 30.71 43.04 24.30
CA GLN A 268 31.05 44.46 24.58
C GLN A 268 30.68 44.90 26.00
N ARG A 269 29.63 44.32 26.61
CA ARG A 269 29.26 44.60 28.00
C ARG A 269 30.19 43.96 29.02
N GLN A 270 30.81 42.83 28.69
CA GLN A 270 31.89 42.24 29.50
C GLN A 270 33.16 43.10 29.45
N HIS A 271 33.52 43.64 28.29
CA HIS A 271 34.72 44.46 28.13
C HIS A 271 34.62 45.88 28.76
N LEU A 272 33.43 46.28 29.22
CA LEU A 272 33.17 47.54 29.94
C LEU A 272 33.04 47.34 31.46
N ARG A 273 33.15 46.10 31.95
CA ARG A 273 33.11 45.75 33.38
C ARG A 273 34.47 45.33 33.96
N ASP A 274 35.51 45.36 33.15
CA ASP A 274 36.93 45.28 33.53
C ASP A 274 37.58 46.66 33.35
#